data_AF-A0A7W7SFL8-F1
#
_entry.id   AF-A0A7W7SFL8-F1
#
_cell.length_a   1.000
_cell.length_b   1.000
_cell.length_c   1.000
_cell.angle_alpha   90.00
_cell.angle_beta   90.00
_cell.angle_gamma   90.00
#
_symmetry.space_group_name_H-M   'P 1'
#
loop_
_entity.id
_entity.type
_entity.pdbx_description
1 polymer ?
#
loop_
_entity_poly.entity_id
_entity_poly.type
_entity_poly.pdbx_seq_one_letter_code
_entity_poly.pdbx_strand_id
1 'polypeptide(L)'
;MTTTTAVRSGRRHGRAGYVAAAVALAYAAPHFWWGAGIGATFPGDFADAPHGTWEAAIGYWGMGGVAVLGAVVALALVRPWGRRLPRRPLAVAAAVASVGMTLWGLTYFALQYLLAAGRVVSAPAFAAKAAHPQAAWGLFWYALFVTWGVMLGTAAWSRLRGGRAGCACG
;
A
#
# COMPACT_ATOMS: atom_id res chain seq x y z
N MET A 1 -12.82 -22.48 28.65
CA MET A 1 -12.22 -21.15 28.36
C MET A 1 -11.60 -21.18 26.97
N THR A 2 -12.40 -21.06 25.90
CA THR A 2 -11.89 -21.27 24.51
C THR A 2 -12.59 -20.37 23.49
N THR A 3 -13.71 -19.75 23.88
CA THR A 3 -14.56 -18.92 23.01
C THR A 3 -14.00 -17.50 22.80
N THR A 4 -13.25 -16.97 23.77
CA THR A 4 -12.75 -15.58 23.75
C THR A 4 -11.65 -15.36 22.71
N THR A 5 -10.82 -16.36 22.46
CA THR A 5 -9.70 -16.32 21.50
C THR A 5 -10.19 -16.30 20.05
N ALA A 6 -11.23 -17.07 19.73
CA ALA A 6 -11.80 -17.14 18.38
C ALA A 6 -12.51 -15.83 17.96
N VAL A 7 -13.29 -15.22 18.85
CA VAL A 7 -13.99 -13.94 18.59
C VAL A 7 -13.00 -12.79 18.43
N ARG A 8 -11.93 -12.75 19.25
CA ARG A 8 -10.88 -11.73 19.18
C ARG A 8 -10.05 -11.85 17.90
N SER A 9 -9.83 -13.08 17.43
CA SER A 9 -9.23 -13.38 16.14
C SER A 9 -10.10 -12.86 14.98
N GLY A 10 -11.39 -13.21 14.91
CA GLY A 10 -12.29 -12.74 13.84
C GLY A 10 -12.38 -11.20 13.72
N ARG A 11 -12.45 -10.49 14.85
CA ARG A 11 -12.47 -9.00 14.87
C ARG A 11 -11.15 -8.38 14.41
N ARG A 12 -9.99 -8.96 14.77
CA ARG A 12 -8.67 -8.46 14.33
C ARG A 12 -8.45 -8.61 12.83
N HIS A 13 -8.91 -9.71 12.23
CA HIS A 13 -8.78 -9.93 10.78
C HIS A 13 -9.66 -8.97 9.96
N GLY A 14 -10.87 -8.63 10.45
CA GLY A 14 -11.68 -7.60 9.82
C GLY A 14 -11.04 -6.20 9.89
N ARG A 15 -10.36 -5.87 10.99
CA ARG A 15 -9.63 -4.60 11.12
C ARG A 15 -8.51 -4.46 10.11
N ALA A 16 -7.80 -5.55 9.76
CA ALA A 16 -6.71 -5.50 8.81
C ALA A 16 -7.14 -4.98 7.42
N GLY A 17 -8.27 -5.45 6.89
CA GLY A 17 -8.77 -4.94 5.60
C GLY A 17 -9.24 -3.48 5.65
N TYR A 18 -9.79 -3.01 6.79
CA TYR A 18 -10.11 -1.60 6.96
C TYR A 18 -8.86 -0.72 7.06
N VAL A 19 -7.83 -1.17 7.77
CA VAL A 19 -6.55 -0.45 7.85
C VAL A 19 -5.90 -0.40 6.47
N ALA A 20 -5.86 -1.51 5.73
CA ALA A 20 -5.35 -1.55 4.36
C ALA A 20 -6.11 -0.57 3.45
N ALA A 21 -7.44 -0.50 3.55
CA ALA A 21 -8.24 0.45 2.79
C ALA A 21 -7.96 1.91 3.18
N ALA A 22 -7.88 2.21 4.47
CA ALA A 22 -7.59 3.55 4.97
C ALA A 22 -6.19 4.02 4.52
N VAL A 23 -5.18 3.15 4.61
CA VAL A 23 -3.82 3.43 4.16
C VAL A 23 -3.77 3.65 2.64
N ALA A 24 -4.47 2.83 1.86
CA ALA A 24 -4.56 3.00 0.41
C ALA A 24 -5.20 4.35 0.02
N LEU A 25 -6.27 4.77 0.72
CA LEU A 25 -6.88 6.08 0.50
C LEU A 25 -5.98 7.24 0.94
N ALA A 26 -5.27 7.08 2.06
CA ALA A 26 -4.28 8.05 2.51
C ALA A 26 -3.13 8.22 1.50
N TYR A 27 -2.77 7.16 0.78
CA TYR A 27 -1.83 7.22 -0.34
C TYR A 27 -2.46 7.82 -1.62
N ALA A 28 -3.76 7.61 -1.86
CA ALA A 28 -4.45 8.15 -3.03
C ALA A 28 -4.65 9.67 -2.97
N ALA A 29 -5.00 10.21 -1.80
CA ALA A 29 -5.24 11.63 -1.59
C ALA A 29 -4.12 12.54 -2.12
N PRO A 30 -2.83 12.27 -1.82
CA PRO A 30 -1.76 13.10 -2.34
C PRO A 30 -1.56 12.99 -3.85
N HIS A 31 -1.87 11.84 -4.44
CA HIS A 31 -1.76 11.70 -5.90
C HIS A 31 -2.76 12.60 -6.63
N PHE A 32 -3.96 12.79 -6.08
CA PHE A 32 -4.94 13.70 -6.66
C PHE A 32 -4.57 15.17 -6.45
N TRP A 33 -4.03 15.56 -5.29
CA TRP A 33 -3.58 16.95 -5.13
C TRP A 33 -2.36 17.28 -5.99
N TRP A 34 -1.49 16.30 -6.27
CA TRP A 34 -0.28 16.51 -7.10
C TRP A 34 -0.71 16.66 -8.55
N GLY A 35 -1.69 15.84 -8.96
CA GLY A 35 -2.37 15.99 -10.24
C GLY A 35 -3.13 17.32 -10.40
N ALA A 36 -3.52 17.97 -9.30
CA ALA A 36 -4.11 19.30 -9.28
C ALA A 36 -3.07 20.44 -9.18
N GLY A 37 -1.77 20.13 -9.19
CA GLY A 37 -0.69 21.12 -9.12
C GLY A 37 -0.28 21.56 -7.71
N ILE A 38 -0.75 20.87 -6.67
CA ILE A 38 -0.42 21.19 -5.27
C ILE A 38 0.78 20.34 -4.83
N GLY A 39 1.97 20.93 -4.73
CA GLY A 39 3.22 20.23 -4.38
C GLY A 39 3.37 19.78 -2.91
N ALA A 40 2.33 19.90 -2.10
CA ALA A 40 2.40 19.55 -0.67
C ALA A 40 2.83 18.09 -0.49
N THR A 41 3.79 17.84 0.42
CA THR A 41 4.31 16.51 0.79
C THR A 41 4.91 15.68 -0.36
N PHE A 42 5.21 16.34 -1.49
CA PHE A 42 5.84 15.68 -2.63
C PHE A 42 7.25 15.23 -2.26
N PRO A 43 7.64 13.97 -2.54
CA PRO A 43 8.98 13.49 -2.24
C PRO A 43 10.00 14.05 -3.25
N GLY A 44 10.57 15.21 -2.94
CA GLY A 44 11.60 15.89 -3.76
C GLY A 44 11.23 17.33 -4.07
N ASP A 45 11.81 17.88 -5.14
CA ASP A 45 11.37 19.17 -5.68
C ASP A 45 10.16 18.95 -6.59
N PHE A 46 9.06 19.64 -6.30
CA PHE A 46 7.86 19.60 -7.13
C PHE A 46 8.03 20.47 -8.38
N ALA A 47 8.83 21.53 -8.36
CA ALA A 47 9.06 22.39 -9.51
C ALA A 47 9.77 21.66 -10.66
N ASP A 48 10.65 20.73 -10.33
CA ASP A 48 11.36 19.86 -11.29
C ASP A 48 10.52 18.67 -11.75
N ALA A 49 9.32 18.47 -11.20
CA ALA A 49 8.47 17.38 -11.60
C ALA A 49 7.86 17.66 -12.98
N PRO A 50 7.65 16.63 -13.83
CA PRO A 50 6.97 16.82 -15.10
C PRO A 50 5.56 17.38 -14.87
N HIS A 51 5.26 18.56 -15.42
CA HIS A 51 3.94 19.20 -15.36
C HIS A 51 3.36 19.36 -16.76
N GLY A 52 2.04 19.23 -16.88
CA GLY A 52 1.34 19.47 -18.15
C GLY A 52 1.58 18.40 -19.22
N THR A 53 2.27 17.31 -18.91
CA THR A 53 2.46 16.16 -19.82
C THR A 53 1.47 15.03 -19.52
N TRP A 54 1.21 14.19 -20.52
CA TRP A 54 0.33 13.03 -20.38
C TRP A 54 0.90 12.02 -19.37
N GLU A 55 2.22 11.90 -19.30
CA GLU A 55 2.95 11.05 -18.35
C GLU A 55 2.76 11.53 -16.91
N ALA A 56 2.75 12.84 -16.68
CA ALA A 56 2.45 13.43 -15.37
C ALA A 56 1.00 13.16 -14.97
N ALA A 57 0.07 13.32 -15.91
CA ALA A 57 -1.35 13.03 -15.68
C ALA A 57 -1.57 11.56 -15.31
N ILE A 58 -0.96 10.62 -16.03
CA ILE A 58 -1.00 9.19 -15.69
C ILE A 58 -0.30 8.91 -14.36
N GLY A 59 0.88 9.52 -14.14
CA GLY A 59 1.69 9.30 -12.94
C GLY A 59 0.98 9.73 -11.66
N TYR A 60 0.25 10.84 -11.69
CA TYR A 60 -0.50 11.33 -10.53
C TYR A 60 -1.90 10.71 -10.48
N TRP A 61 -2.75 10.97 -11.47
CA TRP A 61 -4.15 10.53 -11.44
C TRP A 61 -4.28 9.01 -11.56
N GLY A 62 -3.46 8.39 -12.41
CA GLY A 62 -3.46 6.93 -12.59
C GLY A 62 -3.04 6.20 -11.33
N MET A 63 -1.95 6.63 -10.67
CA MET A 63 -1.53 6.01 -9.41
C MET A 63 -2.52 6.25 -8.27
N GLY A 64 -3.14 7.44 -8.21
CA GLY A 64 -4.25 7.69 -7.29
C GLY A 64 -5.43 6.74 -7.54
N GLY A 65 -5.80 6.54 -8.80
CA GLY A 65 -6.84 5.59 -9.21
C GLY A 65 -6.51 4.14 -8.83
N VAL A 66 -5.28 3.69 -9.07
CA VAL A 66 -4.80 2.37 -8.65
C VAL A 66 -4.89 2.21 -7.14
N ALA A 67 -4.56 3.25 -6.37
CA ALA A 67 -4.67 3.22 -4.92
C ALA A 67 -6.13 3.11 -4.45
N VAL A 68 -7.06 3.82 -5.10
CA VAL A 68 -8.50 3.67 -4.83
C VAL A 68 -8.98 2.26 -5.14
N LEU A 69 -8.59 1.68 -6.28
CA LEU A 69 -8.91 0.27 -6.61
C LEU A 69 -8.36 -0.68 -5.55
N GLY A 70 -7.15 -0.41 -5.08
CA GLY A 70 -6.53 -1.10 -3.95
C GLY A 70 -7.35 -1.06 -2.67
N ALA A 71 -7.89 0.12 -2.33
CA ALA A 71 -8.81 0.28 -1.19
C ALA A 71 -10.11 -0.52 -1.38
N VAL A 72 -10.68 -0.51 -2.59
CA VAL A 72 -11.87 -1.31 -2.92
C VAL A 72 -11.59 -2.80 -2.76
N VAL A 73 -10.45 -3.29 -3.24
CA VAL A 73 -10.03 -4.69 -3.06
C VAL A 73 -9.88 -5.02 -1.57
N ALA A 74 -9.24 -4.16 -0.79
CA ALA A 74 -9.10 -4.35 0.65
C ALA A 74 -10.47 -4.44 1.37
N LEU A 75 -11.43 -3.58 0.99
CA LEU A 75 -12.79 -3.64 1.49
C LEU A 75 -13.54 -4.89 1.02
N ALA A 76 -13.34 -5.33 -0.23
CA ALA A 76 -13.94 -6.55 -0.77
C ALA A 76 -13.53 -7.81 0.03
N LEU A 77 -12.34 -7.80 0.64
CA LEU A 77 -11.89 -8.91 1.47
C LEU A 77 -12.71 -9.05 2.76
N VAL A 78 -13.22 -7.94 3.33
CA VAL A 78 -13.85 -7.89 4.65
C VAL A 78 -15.37 -7.65 4.61
N ARG A 79 -15.87 -6.89 3.62
CA ARG A 79 -17.28 -6.51 3.53
C ARG A 79 -18.14 -7.62 2.93
N PRO A 80 -19.44 -7.69 3.30
CA PRO A 80 -20.35 -8.73 2.83
C PRO A 80 -20.55 -8.75 1.31
N TRP A 81 -20.52 -7.60 0.65
CA TRP A 81 -20.65 -7.52 -0.82
C TRP A 81 -19.49 -8.23 -1.53
N GLY A 82 -18.30 -8.24 -0.93
CA GLY A 82 -17.15 -8.93 -1.50
C GLY A 82 -17.30 -10.45 -1.49
N ARG A 83 -18.26 -11.03 -0.76
CA ARG A 83 -18.58 -12.48 -0.83
C ARG A 83 -19.13 -12.90 -2.19
N ARG A 84 -19.62 -11.96 -3.00
CA ARG A 84 -20.08 -12.22 -4.39
C ARG A 84 -18.90 -12.49 -5.33
N LEU A 85 -17.68 -12.08 -4.97
CA LEU A 85 -16.49 -12.28 -5.77
C LEU A 85 -15.84 -13.65 -5.49
N PRO A 86 -15.28 -14.31 -6.51
CA PRO A 86 -14.61 -15.59 -6.36
C PRO A 86 -13.46 -15.48 -5.35
N ARG A 87 -13.51 -16.32 -4.30
CA ARG A 87 -12.68 -16.15 -3.09
C ARG A 87 -11.18 -16.25 -3.38
N ARG A 88 -10.78 -17.23 -4.21
CA ARG A 88 -9.38 -17.51 -4.55
C ARG A 88 -8.72 -16.40 -5.37
N PRO A 89 -9.24 -15.98 -6.54
CA PRO A 89 -8.58 -14.93 -7.33
C PRO A 89 -8.47 -13.61 -6.58
N LEU A 90 -9.51 -13.20 -5.83
CA LEU A 90 -9.44 -11.99 -5.03
C LEU A 90 -8.35 -12.06 -3.95
N ALA A 91 -8.23 -13.20 -3.26
CA ALA A 91 -7.21 -13.39 -2.24
C ALA A 91 -5.80 -13.53 -2.84
N VAL A 92 -5.65 -14.18 -3.99
CA VAL A 92 -4.36 -14.29 -4.70
C VAL A 92 -3.91 -12.92 -5.18
N ALA A 93 -4.79 -12.14 -5.82
CA ALA A 93 -4.48 -10.78 -6.24
C ALA A 93 -4.03 -9.90 -5.05
N ALA A 94 -4.77 -9.98 -3.93
CA ALA A 94 -4.41 -9.28 -2.70
C ALA A 94 -3.09 -9.76 -2.09
N ALA A 95 -2.78 -11.06 -2.17
CA ALA A 95 -1.51 -11.61 -1.70
C ALA A 95 -0.32 -11.18 -2.58
N VAL A 96 -0.48 -11.17 -3.90
CA VAL A 96 0.53 -10.68 -4.84
C VAL A 96 0.81 -9.20 -4.59
N ALA A 97 -0.24 -8.38 -4.48
CA ALA A 97 -0.10 -6.96 -4.14
C ALA A 97 0.57 -6.76 -2.77
N SER A 98 0.23 -7.57 -1.78
CA SER A 98 0.85 -7.56 -0.45
C SER A 98 2.36 -7.78 -0.51
N VAL A 99 2.81 -8.82 -1.23
CA VAL A 99 4.24 -9.13 -1.39
C VAL A 99 4.94 -7.99 -2.12
N GLY A 100 4.40 -7.55 -3.27
CA GLY A 100 4.99 -6.47 -4.06
C GLY A 100 5.17 -5.18 -3.25
N MET A 101 4.12 -4.72 -2.56
CA MET A 101 4.17 -3.49 -1.76
C MET A 101 5.11 -3.59 -0.56
N THR A 102 5.11 -4.73 0.11
CA THR A 102 5.98 -4.93 1.28
C THR A 102 7.44 -4.94 0.86
N LEU A 103 7.78 -5.68 -0.20
CA LEU A 103 9.15 -5.73 -0.72
C LEU A 103 9.60 -4.37 -1.26
N TRP A 104 8.72 -3.67 -2.00
CA TRP A 104 9.01 -2.33 -2.50
C TRP A 104 9.29 -1.34 -1.37
N GLY A 105 8.43 -1.32 -0.35
CA GLY A 105 8.58 -0.57 0.88
C GLY A 105 9.92 -0.83 1.58
N LEU A 106 10.20 -2.10 1.87
CA LEU A 106 11.43 -2.51 2.57
C LEU A 106 12.70 -2.24 1.77
N THR A 107 12.66 -2.39 0.45
CA THR A 107 13.80 -2.08 -0.43
C THR A 107 14.22 -0.62 -0.30
N TYR A 108 13.26 0.30 -0.21
CA TYR A 108 13.56 1.71 0.01
C TYR A 108 14.21 1.95 1.36
N PHE A 109 13.72 1.33 2.44
CA PHE A 109 14.35 1.44 3.76
C PHE A 109 15.77 0.87 3.78
N ALA A 110 15.99 -0.27 3.12
CA ALA A 110 17.32 -0.87 2.99
C ALA A 110 18.28 0.06 2.23
N LEU A 111 17.80 0.67 1.13
CA LEU A 111 18.59 1.63 0.36
C LEU A 111 18.95 2.87 1.20
N GLN A 112 17.98 3.44 1.92
CA GLN A 112 18.23 4.60 2.79
C GLN A 112 19.20 4.28 3.93
N TYR A 113 19.12 3.07 4.49
CA TYR A 113 20.11 2.59 5.47
C TYR A 113 21.51 2.50 4.85
N LEU A 114 21.65 1.92 3.66
CA LEU A 114 22.95 1.80 2.98
C LEU A 114 23.55 3.17 2.64
N LEU A 115 22.72 4.13 2.22
CA LEU A 115 23.14 5.51 1.97
C LEU A 115 23.62 6.18 3.27
N ALA A 116 22.83 6.07 4.35
CA ALA A 116 23.19 6.63 5.66
C ALA A 116 24.47 6.00 6.25
N ALA A 117 24.69 4.71 6.00
CA ALA A 117 25.90 4.00 6.42
C ALA A 117 27.12 4.26 5.51
N GLY A 118 26.99 5.11 4.49
CA GLY A 118 28.06 5.42 3.53
C GLY A 118 28.49 4.23 2.68
N ARG A 119 27.64 3.19 2.55
CA ARG A 119 27.93 1.96 1.80
C ARG A 119 27.61 2.08 0.31
N VAL A 120 26.72 3.01 -0.04
CA VAL A 120 26.39 3.37 -1.41
C VAL A 120 26.26 4.89 -1.51
N VAL A 121 26.41 5.42 -2.72
CA VAL A 121 26.19 6.84 -3.03
C VAL A 121 25.02 6.97 -3.98
N SER A 122 24.25 8.05 -3.84
CA SER A 122 23.19 8.36 -4.80
C SER A 122 23.81 8.61 -6.17
N ALA A 123 23.25 8.00 -7.21
CA ALA A 123 23.67 8.31 -8.57
C ALA A 123 23.49 9.82 -8.84
N PRO A 124 24.35 10.46 -9.66
CA PRO A 124 24.34 11.91 -9.87
C PRO A 124 22.95 12.45 -10.26
N ALA A 125 22.21 11.70 -11.06
CA ALA A 125 20.85 12.04 -11.50
C ALA A 125 19.80 12.14 -10.35
N PHE A 126 20.07 11.54 -9.19
CA PHE A 126 19.16 11.51 -8.04
C PHE A 126 19.74 12.20 -6.79
N ALA A 127 21.01 12.63 -6.84
CA ALA A 127 21.70 13.22 -5.70
C ALA A 127 21.02 14.51 -5.21
N ALA A 128 20.62 15.39 -6.13
CA ALA A 128 19.90 16.62 -5.79
C ALA A 128 18.54 16.33 -5.14
N LYS A 129 17.79 15.36 -5.68
CA LYS A 129 16.49 14.94 -5.13
C LYS A 129 16.63 14.30 -3.75
N ALA A 130 17.68 13.52 -3.52
CA ALA A 130 17.95 12.87 -2.25
C ALA A 130 18.39 13.84 -1.14
N ALA A 131 19.10 14.92 -1.51
CA ALA A 131 19.52 15.96 -0.59
C ALA A 131 18.40 16.94 -0.20
N HIS A 132 17.28 16.95 -0.94
CA HIS A 132 16.17 17.85 -0.69
C HIS A 132 15.46 17.51 0.64
N PRO A 133 15.13 18.48 1.51
CA PRO A 133 14.48 18.22 2.79
C PRO A 133 13.15 17.46 2.67
N GLN A 134 12.41 17.67 1.57
CA GLN A 134 11.15 16.96 1.31
C GLN A 134 11.36 15.48 0.95
N ALA A 135 12.59 15.02 0.70
CA ALA A 135 12.89 13.60 0.50
C ALA A 135 12.51 12.75 1.73
N ALA A 136 12.43 13.35 2.92
CA ALA A 136 11.96 12.71 4.14
C ALA A 136 10.51 12.18 4.00
N TRP A 137 9.67 12.81 3.18
CA TRP A 137 8.33 12.29 2.88
C TRP A 137 8.37 10.92 2.21
N GLY A 138 9.46 10.58 1.52
CA GLY A 138 9.68 9.23 1.03
C GLY A 138 9.59 8.18 2.14
N LEU A 139 10.17 8.42 3.32
CA LEU A 139 10.05 7.46 4.44
C LEU A 139 8.58 7.25 4.86
N PHE A 140 7.79 8.32 4.88
CA PHE A 140 6.36 8.25 5.19
C PHE A 140 5.59 7.45 4.12
N TRP A 141 5.78 7.75 2.84
CA TRP A 141 5.10 7.06 1.73
C TRP A 141 5.47 5.58 1.67
N TYR A 142 6.75 5.25 1.87
CA TYR A 142 7.20 3.87 1.86
C TYR A 142 6.80 3.09 3.12
N ALA A 143 6.63 3.75 4.27
CA ALA A 143 6.01 3.15 5.45
C ALA A 143 4.54 2.79 5.20
N LEU A 144 3.80 3.63 4.46
CA LEU A 144 2.43 3.33 4.04
C LEU A 144 2.40 2.09 3.13
N PHE A 145 3.33 1.95 2.17
CA PHE A 145 3.41 0.74 1.34
C PHE A 145 3.63 -0.54 2.15
N VAL A 146 4.55 -0.53 3.12
CA VAL A 146 4.77 -1.69 4.00
C VAL A 146 3.51 -2.00 4.81
N THR A 147 2.91 -0.97 5.43
CA THR A 147 1.72 -1.13 6.27
C THR A 147 0.55 -1.65 5.45
N TRP A 148 0.31 -1.08 4.27
CA TRP A 148 -0.71 -1.52 3.34
C TRP A 148 -0.46 -2.98 2.92
N GLY A 149 0.74 -3.31 2.48
CA GLY A 149 1.11 -4.64 2.03
C GLY A 149 0.87 -5.70 3.11
N VAL A 150 1.35 -5.48 4.33
CA VAL A 150 1.17 -6.42 5.46
C VAL A 150 -0.31 -6.58 5.83
N MET A 151 -1.06 -5.48 5.90
CA MET A 151 -2.48 -5.51 6.27
C MET A 151 -3.35 -6.16 5.19
N LEU A 152 -3.00 -5.97 3.91
CA LEU A 152 -3.67 -6.61 2.79
C LEU A 152 -3.42 -8.14 2.78
N GLY A 153 -2.17 -8.56 3.03
CA GLY A 153 -1.80 -9.97 3.11
C GLY A 153 -2.48 -10.71 4.26
N THR A 154 -2.54 -10.08 5.44
CA THR A 154 -3.24 -10.65 6.61
C THR A 154 -4.75 -10.78 6.35
N ALA A 155 -5.38 -9.80 5.69
CA ALA A 155 -6.77 -9.88 5.26
C ALA A 155 -7.00 -11.02 4.24
N ALA A 156 -6.14 -11.12 3.22
CA ALA A 156 -6.21 -12.18 2.20
C ALA A 156 -6.07 -13.58 2.81
N TRP A 157 -5.09 -13.75 3.71
CA TRP A 157 -4.86 -15.00 4.42
C TRP A 157 -6.05 -15.43 5.28
N SER A 158 -6.67 -14.48 5.98
CA SER A 158 -7.88 -14.76 6.78
C SER A 158 -9.05 -15.27 5.92
N ARG A 159 -9.23 -14.68 4.74
CA ARG A 159 -10.29 -15.04 3.80
C ARG A 159 -10.12 -16.44 3.22
N LEU A 160 -8.88 -16.84 2.95
CA LEU A 160 -8.52 -18.19 2.50
C LEU A 160 -8.75 -19.24 3.60
N ARG A 161 -8.33 -18.96 4.84
CA ARG A 161 -8.53 -19.88 5.98
C ARG A 161 -10.00 -20.07 6.34
N GLY A 162 -10.80 -18.99 6.33
CA GLY A 162 -12.24 -19.08 6.55
C GLY A 162 -13.02 -19.83 5.46
N GLY A 163 -12.40 -20.16 4.33
CA GLY A 163 -12.97 -21.06 3.32
C GLY A 163 -12.67 -22.53 3.60
N ARG A 164 -11.46 -22.84 4.08
CA ARG A 164 -11.03 -24.22 4.37
C ARG A 164 -11.76 -24.83 5.57
N ALA A 165 -12.06 -24.03 6.60
CA ALA A 165 -12.81 -24.50 7.77
C ALA A 165 -14.26 -24.93 7.43
N GLY A 166 -14.86 -24.38 6.36
CA GLY A 166 -16.20 -24.77 5.91
C GLY A 166 -16.26 -26.06 5.09
N CYS A 167 -15.14 -26.47 4.46
CA CYS A 167 -15.06 -27.74 3.73
C CYS A 167 -14.64 -28.92 4.60
N ALA A 168 -14.05 -28.68 5.77
CA ALA A 168 -13.63 -29.74 6.70
C ALA A 168 -14.78 -30.27 7.59
N CYS A 169 -15.99 -29.72 7.45
CA CYS A 169 -17.20 -30.14 8.17
C CYS A 169 -18.33 -30.57 7.22
N GLY A 170 -18.01 -30.83 5.95
CA GLY A 170 -18.95 -31.34 4.95
C GLY A 170 -18.76 -32.83 4.74
#